data_AF-A0A7C2PMC5-F1
#
_entry.id   AF-A0A7C2PMC5-F1
#
_cell.length_a   1.000
_cell.length_b   1.000
_cell.length_c   1.000
_cell.angle_alpha   90.00
_cell.angle_beta   90.00
_cell.angle_gamma   90.00
#
_symmetry.space_group_name_H-M   'P 1'
#
loop_
_entity.id
_entity.type
_entity.pdbx_description
1 polymer ?
#
loop_
_entity_poly.entity_id
_entity_poly.type
_entity_poly.pdbx_seq_one_letter_code
_entity_poly.pdbx_strand_id
1 'polypeptide(L)'
;MIARARAHLRTIAPDLQYAPLILRTLDGPPGSPRYAVSVARCQNVGECPYEMADPSVCTVPSCDLRRSLRLLLNADGSLAQVIEGHRRWNPRPLDDPGP
;
A
#
# COMPACT_ATOMS: atom_id res chain seq x y z
N MET A 1 -7.19 -14.20 10.25
CA MET A 1 -7.22 -13.54 8.92
C MET A 1 -5.88 -12.95 8.50
N ILE A 2 -5.24 -12.09 9.32
CA ILE A 2 -3.91 -11.50 9.00
C ILE A 2 -2.87 -12.54 8.57
N ALA A 3 -2.76 -13.68 9.26
CA ALA A 3 -1.81 -14.75 8.90
C ALA A 3 -2.10 -15.37 7.52
N ARG A 4 -3.38 -15.59 7.18
CA ARG A 4 -3.80 -16.08 5.85
C ARG A 4 -3.44 -15.07 4.76
N ALA A 5 -3.73 -13.79 4.98
CA ALA A 5 -3.35 -12.71 4.07
C ALA A 5 -1.83 -12.63 3.87
N ARG A 6 -1.05 -12.81 4.95
CA ARG A 6 0.42 -12.87 4.91
C ARG A 6 0.92 -14.02 4.04
N ALA A 7 0.31 -15.20 4.17
CA ALA A 7 0.67 -16.36 3.37
C ALA A 7 0.41 -16.10 1.87
N HIS A 8 -0.75 -15.54 1.53
CA HIS A 8 -1.04 -15.14 0.14
C HIS A 8 -0.04 -14.11 -0.38
N LEU A 9 0.31 -13.10 0.43
CA LEU A 9 1.28 -12.06 0.07
C LEU A 9 2.67 -12.60 -0.23
N ARG A 10 3.16 -13.56 0.56
CA ARG A 10 4.47 -14.17 0.32
C ARG A 10 4.57 -14.80 -1.06
N THR A 11 3.46 -15.34 -1.57
CA THR A 11 3.41 -15.97 -2.89
C THR A 11 3.27 -14.95 -4.02
N ILE A 12 2.39 -13.95 -3.88
CA ILE A 12 2.06 -13.03 -4.99
C ILE A 12 2.92 -11.77 -5.04
N ALA A 13 3.45 -11.31 -3.90
CA ALA A 13 4.18 -10.06 -3.76
C ALA A 13 5.17 -10.14 -2.59
N PRO A 14 6.26 -10.93 -2.76
CA PRO A 14 7.24 -11.16 -1.70
C PRO A 14 7.92 -9.86 -1.23
N ASP A 15 7.99 -8.84 -2.08
CA ASP A 15 8.50 -7.49 -1.76
C ASP A 15 7.65 -6.74 -0.72
N LEU A 16 6.38 -7.13 -0.55
CA LEU A 16 5.43 -6.57 0.41
C LEU A 16 5.21 -7.47 1.64
N GLN A 17 5.92 -8.60 1.75
CA GLN A 17 5.65 -9.60 2.80
C GLN A 17 5.78 -9.05 4.23
N TYR A 18 6.69 -8.08 4.42
CA TYR A 18 6.94 -7.42 5.71
C TYR A 18 6.23 -6.08 5.86
N ALA A 19 5.51 -5.62 4.82
CA ALA A 19 4.80 -4.36 4.91
C ALA A 19 3.60 -4.48 5.88
N PRO A 20 3.23 -3.37 6.56
CA PRO A 20 2.07 -3.33 7.43
C PRO A 20 0.80 -3.71 6.67
N LEU A 21 -0.07 -4.52 7.30
CA LEU A 21 -1.36 -4.88 6.73
C LEU A 21 -2.46 -4.11 7.44
N ILE A 22 -3.38 -3.59 6.64
CA ILE A 22 -4.63 -3.00 7.12
C ILE A 22 -5.75 -3.96 6.76
N LEU A 23 -6.32 -4.61 7.78
CA LEU A 23 -7.48 -5.50 7.64
C LEU A 23 -8.77 -4.71 7.84
N ARG A 24 -9.74 -4.89 6.95
CA ARG A 24 -11.11 -4.44 7.12
C ARG A 24 -12.08 -5.58 6.86
N THR A 25 -13.12 -5.65 7.68
CA THR A 25 -14.28 -6.50 7.41
C THR A 25 -15.16 -5.81 6.37
N LEU A 26 -15.74 -6.59 5.46
CA LEU A 26 -16.66 -6.11 4.45
C LEU A 26 -18.06 -6.62 4.76
N ASP A 27 -19.04 -5.75 4.55
CA ASP A 27 -20.43 -6.11 4.51
C ASP A 27 -20.81 -6.37 3.05
N GLY A 28 -21.31 -7.57 2.79
CA GLY A 28 -21.74 -8.01 1.48
C GLY A 28 -22.66 -9.22 1.58
N PRO A 29 -23.35 -9.56 0.49
CA PRO A 29 -24.31 -10.66 0.47
C PRO A 29 -23.62 -12.01 0.76
N PRO A 30 -24.38 -13.07 1.10
CA PRO A 30 -23.83 -14.40 1.27
C PRO A 30 -22.98 -14.81 0.06
N GLY A 31 -21.79 -15.37 0.31
CA GLY A 31 -20.84 -15.78 -0.73
C GLY A 31 -19.91 -14.65 -1.22
N SER A 32 -20.11 -13.39 -0.83
CA SER A 32 -19.15 -12.33 -1.14
C SER A 32 -17.90 -12.41 -0.26
N PRO A 33 -16.76 -11.84 -0.69
CA PRO A 33 -15.62 -11.63 0.19
C PRO A 33 -16.03 -10.91 1.47
N ARG A 34 -15.47 -11.36 2.60
CA ARG A 34 -15.77 -10.83 3.94
C ARG A 34 -14.66 -9.96 4.49
N TYR A 35 -13.49 -9.96 3.87
CA TYR A 35 -12.35 -9.19 4.32
C TYR A 35 -11.63 -8.52 3.14
N ALA A 36 -11.24 -7.26 3.34
CA ALA A 36 -10.29 -6.57 2.50
C ALA A 36 -8.99 -6.37 3.29
N VAL A 37 -7.88 -6.81 2.74
CA VAL A 37 -6.55 -6.58 3.31
C VAL A 37 -5.77 -5.68 2.37
N SER A 38 -5.42 -4.49 2.83
CA SER A 38 -4.63 -3.53 2.07
C SER A 38 -3.19 -3.53 2.56
N VAL A 39 -2.25 -3.46 1.64
CA VAL A 39 -0.81 -3.34 1.88
C VAL A 39 -0.23 -2.33 0.91
N ALA A 40 0.73 -1.52 1.35
CA ALA A 40 1.44 -0.61 0.48
C ALA A 40 2.87 -0.43 0.96
N ARG A 41 3.78 -0.20 0.01
CA ARG A 41 5.17 0.18 0.28
C ARG A 41 5.65 1.13 -0.81
N CYS A 42 6.50 2.08 -0.42
CA CYS A 42 7.28 2.86 -1.37
C CYS A 42 8.40 1.99 -1.94
N GLN A 43 8.50 1.94 -3.27
CA GLN A 43 9.59 1.26 -3.97
C GLN A 43 10.82 2.15 -4.04
N ASN A 44 10.60 3.44 -4.32
CA ASN A 44 11.64 4.46 -4.29
C ASN A 44 11.27 5.46 -3.19
N VAL A 45 12.07 5.49 -2.13
CA VAL A 45 12.02 6.53 -1.11
C VAL A 45 13.05 7.57 -1.53
N GLY A 46 12.58 8.68 -2.07
CA GLY A 46 13.43 9.81 -2.42
C GLY A 46 13.70 10.70 -1.21
N GLU A 47 14.49 11.75 -1.43
CA GLU A 47 14.80 12.74 -0.40
C GLU A 47 13.55 13.49 0.05
N CYS A 48 13.63 14.13 1.22
CA CYS A 48 12.55 14.97 1.70
C CYS A 48 12.27 16.07 0.66
N PRO A 49 11.03 16.22 0.17
CA PRO A 49 10.73 17.23 -0.85
C PRO A 49 10.75 18.66 -0.30
N TYR A 50 10.99 18.83 1.00
CA TYR A 50 11.12 20.11 1.68
C TYR A 50 12.54 20.25 2.20
N GLU A 51 13.15 21.42 2.02
CA GLU A 51 14.44 21.76 2.63
C GLU A 51 14.28 21.84 4.16
N MET A 52 14.43 20.69 4.80
CA MET A 52 14.34 20.55 6.25
C MET A 52 15.76 20.50 6.82
N ALA A 53 16.01 21.29 7.87
CA ALA A 53 17.30 21.31 8.56
C ALA A 53 17.68 19.96 9.19
N ASP A 54 16.67 19.12 9.49
CA ASP A 54 16.85 17.75 9.95
C ASP A 54 16.01 16.77 9.08
N PRO A 55 16.66 15.97 8.21
CA PRO A 55 15.99 14.98 7.38
C PRO A 55 15.22 13.92 8.17
N SER A 56 15.57 13.66 9.43
CA SER A 56 14.91 12.68 10.28
C SER A 56 13.49 13.09 10.71
N VAL A 57 13.18 14.39 10.62
CA VAL A 57 11.86 14.97 10.91
C VAL A 57 10.94 14.91 9.67
N CYS A 58 11.47 14.49 8.51
CA CYS A 58 10.68 14.37 7.30
C CYS A 58 9.66 13.21 7.42
N THR A 59 8.45 13.54 7.83
CA THR A 59 7.33 12.59 7.96
C THR A 59 6.77 12.14 6.61
N VAL A 60 7.15 12.82 5.52
CA VAL A 60 6.72 12.52 4.15
C VAL A 60 7.94 12.31 3.25
N PRO A 61 8.59 11.13 3.30
CA PRO A 61 9.54 10.76 2.27
C PRO A 61 8.85 10.83 0.89
N SER A 62 9.51 11.43 -0.11
CA SER A 62 9.00 11.37 -1.49
C SER A 62 8.92 9.91 -1.92
N CYS A 63 7.80 9.54 -2.54
CA CYS A 63 7.46 8.15 -2.84
C CYS A 63 7.10 8.04 -4.31
N ASP A 64 8.12 8.14 -5.16
CA ASP A 64 7.97 8.24 -6.61
C ASP A 64 7.24 7.03 -7.20
N LEU A 65 7.33 5.87 -6.53
CA LEU A 65 6.59 4.66 -6.89
C LEU A 65 6.02 4.00 -5.64
N ARG A 66 4.73 4.23 -5.37
CA ARG A 66 3.98 3.48 -4.36
C ARG A 66 3.33 2.26 -5.01
N ARG A 67 3.79 1.08 -4.63
CA ARG A 67 3.11 -0.18 -4.95
C ARG A 67 2.12 -0.50 -3.84
N SER A 68 0.89 -0.83 -4.21
CA SER A 68 -0.15 -1.21 -3.27
C SER A 68 -0.96 -2.40 -3.78
N LEU A 69 -1.35 -3.28 -2.86
CA LEU A 69 -2.24 -4.38 -3.14
C LEU A 69 -3.43 -4.33 -2.19
N ARG A 70 -4.60 -4.68 -2.70
CA ARG A 70 -5.77 -5.02 -1.90
C ARG A 70 -6.17 -6.45 -2.21
N LEU A 71 -6.17 -7.29 -1.18
CA LEU A 71 -6.62 -8.67 -1.24
C LEU A 71 -8.05 -8.73 -0.74
N LEU A 72 -8.92 -9.34 -1.52
CA LEU A 72 -10.27 -9.70 -1.08
C LEU A 72 -10.25 -11.16 -0.66
N LEU A 73 -10.65 -11.43 0.59
CA LEU A 73 -10.66 -12.77 1.16
C LEU A 73 -12.08 -13.17 1.54
N ASN A 74 -12.40 -14.43 1.30
CA ASN A 74 -13.62 -15.07 1.77
C ASN A 74 -13.57 -15.29 3.29
N ALA A 75 -14.69 -15.74 3.87
CA ALA A 75 -14.82 -15.95 5.31
C ALA A 75 -13.77 -16.95 5.87
N ASP A 76 -13.41 -17.97 5.09
CA ASP A 76 -12.41 -18.99 5.41
C ASP A 76 -10.94 -18.50 5.25
N GLY A 77 -10.75 -17.32 4.66
CA GLY A 77 -9.46 -16.74 4.34
C GLY A 77 -8.87 -17.21 3.00
N SER A 78 -9.64 -17.89 2.15
CA SER A 78 -9.28 -18.11 0.75
C SER A 78 -9.25 -16.78 -0.02
N LEU A 79 -8.34 -16.70 -0.99
CA LEU A 79 -8.15 -15.50 -1.81
C LEU A 79 -9.20 -15.48 -2.92
N ALA A 80 -10.08 -14.47 -2.88
CA ALA A 80 -11.09 -14.28 -3.91
C ALA A 80 -10.58 -13.40 -5.05
N GLN A 81 -9.85 -12.32 -4.72
CA GLN A 81 -9.34 -11.39 -5.72
C GLN A 81 -8.11 -10.63 -5.21
N VAL A 82 -7.24 -10.24 -6.13
CA VAL A 82 -6.15 -9.28 -5.90
C VAL A 82 -6.41 -8.06 -6.77
N ILE A 83 -6.36 -6.88 -6.15
CA ILE A 83 -6.45 -5.58 -6.84
C ILE A 83 -5.11 -4.89 -6.63
N GLU A 84 -4.39 -4.66 -7.72
CA GLU A 84 -3.13 -3.93 -7.71
C GLU A 84 -3.33 -2.46 -8.02
N GLY A 85 -2.63 -1.60 -7.27
CA GLY A 85 -2.64 -0.16 -7.45
C GLY A 85 -1.21 0.37 -7.49
N HIS A 86 -0.89 1.09 -8.56
CA HIS A 86 0.34 1.83 -8.72
C HIS A 86 0.02 3.32 -8.63
N ARG A 87 0.51 4.02 -7.60
CA ARG A 87 0.43 5.48 -7.56
C ARG A 87 1.84 6.05 -7.63
N ARG A 88 2.07 6.92 -8.60
CA ARG A 88 3.23 7.81 -8.63
C ARG A 88 2.87 9.04 -7.80
N TRP A 89 3.57 9.26 -6.69
CA TRP A 89 3.47 10.52 -5.95
C TRP A 89 4.67 11.38 -6.33
N ASN A 90 4.50 12.26 -7.32
CA ASN A 90 5.45 13.35 -7.54
C ASN A 90 5.03 14.51 -6.64
N PRO A 91 5.76 14.85 -5.56
CA PRO A 91 5.62 16.18 -4.99
C PRO A 91 6.01 17.16 -6.11
N ARG A 92 5.08 17.99 -6.58
CA ARG A 92 5.46 19.11 -7.44
C ARG A 92 6.42 19.98 -6.63
N PRO A 93 7.57 20.40 -7.18
CA PRO A 93 8.32 21.51 -6.61
C PRO A 93 7.36 22.70 -6.44
N LEU A 94 7.41 23.38 -5.30
CA LEU A 94 6.60 24.58 -5.06
C LEU A 94 7.02 25.77 -5.94
N ASP A 95 8.13 25.64 -6.68
CA ASP A 95 8.69 26.68 -7.55
C ASP A 95 8.38 26.43 -9.03
N ASP A 96 7.09 26.39 -9.40
CA ASP A 96 6.68 26.56 -10.78
C ASP A 96 6.15 28.00 -10.95
N PRO A 97 7.02 29.00 -11.19
CA PRO A 97 6.57 30.28 -11.71
C PRO A 97 6.19 30.03 -13.16
N GLY A 98 4.92 29.66 -13.39
CA GLY A 98 4.40 29.46 -14.73
C GLY A 98 4.65 30.68 -15.64
N PRO A 99 4.66 30.47 -16.97
CA PRO A 99 5.00 31.48 -17.97
C PRO A 99 4.06 32.70 -17.96
#